data_AF-A0A5B0SE56-F1
#
_entry.id   AF-A0A5B0SE56-F1
#
_cell.length_a   1.000
_cell.length_b   1.000
_cell.length_c   1.000
_cell.angle_alpha   90.00
_cell.angle_beta   90.00
_cell.angle_gamma   90.00
#
_symmetry.space_group_name_H-M   'P 1'
#
loop_
_entity.id
_entity.type
_entity.pdbx_description
1 polymer ?
#
loop_
_entity_poly.entity_id
_entity_poly.type
_entity_poly.pdbx_seq_one_letter_code
_entity_poly.pdbx_strand_id
1 'polypeptide(L)'
;MLDSGSFPPSLDPVIRQIKALYDPIPAVPRTRLNEPTQPLSEKLFKQLIVRLNERFPLATQKWLESDKWVALSPSESPNFAPVNSHAEHVKNISVDDVIFSTIRSNESNCAVALKPHSPLKYGLIHSILKHTRRAPGLLPITDTWVVVHPLVPIPPRHDPYKGFDKYHMTVALRRINNLFD
;
A
#
# COMPACT_ATOMS: atom_id res chain seq x y z
N MET A 1 42.15 15.56 8.43
CA MET A 1 41.61 16.90 8.06
C MET A 1 40.23 17.20 8.66
N LEU A 2 39.41 16.22 9.06
CA LEU A 2 38.10 16.47 9.69
C LEU A 2 38.16 16.63 11.22
N ASP A 3 39.34 16.47 11.83
CA ASP A 3 39.57 16.62 13.28
C ASP A 3 40.19 17.96 13.66
N SER A 4 40.44 18.84 12.69
CA SER A 4 40.80 20.23 12.99
C SER A 4 39.56 20.93 13.54
N GLY A 5 39.56 21.22 14.83
CA GLY A 5 38.44 21.80 15.59
C GLY A 5 38.08 23.25 15.22
N SER A 6 38.10 23.60 13.94
CA SER A 6 37.80 24.94 13.41
C SER A 6 36.46 25.01 12.66
N PHE A 7 35.62 23.98 12.74
CA PHE A 7 34.33 24.00 12.05
C PHE A 7 33.25 24.65 12.93
N PRO A 8 32.34 25.44 12.33
CA PRO A 8 31.16 25.92 13.03
C PRO A 8 30.31 24.76 13.58
N PRO A 9 29.69 24.89 14.77
CA PRO A 9 28.83 23.85 15.35
C PRO A 9 27.66 23.43 14.44
N SER A 10 27.23 24.30 13.53
CA SER A 10 26.20 24.01 12.53
C SER A 10 26.60 22.92 11.53
N LEU A 11 27.89 22.64 11.38
CA LEU A 11 28.40 21.61 10.46
C LEU A 11 28.63 20.26 11.14
N ASP A 12 28.47 20.14 12.46
CA ASP A 12 28.63 18.89 13.21
C ASP A 12 27.81 17.71 12.64
N PRO A 13 26.53 17.87 12.23
CA PRO A 13 25.76 16.77 11.66
C PRO A 13 26.39 16.22 10.36
N VAL A 14 26.95 17.11 9.54
CA VAL A 14 27.56 16.78 8.25
C VAL A 14 28.93 16.14 8.46
N ILE A 15 29.74 16.69 9.37
CA ILE A 15 31.05 16.12 9.75
C ILE A 15 30.86 14.70 10.30
N ARG A 16 29.83 14.50 11.14
CA ARG A 16 29.48 13.17 11.67
C ARG A 16 29.10 12.18 10.56
N GLN A 17 28.36 12.61 9.55
CA GLN A 17 27.99 11.76 8.41
C GLN A 17 29.19 11.41 7.53
N ILE A 18 30.09 12.35 7.27
CA ILE A 18 31.29 12.09 6.46
C ILE A 18 32.24 11.15 7.21
N LYS A 19 32.41 11.32 8.53
CA LYS A 19 33.17 10.38 9.37
C LYS A 19 32.55 8.98 9.35
N ALA A 20 31.22 8.88 9.32
CA ALA A 20 30.48 7.62 9.26
C ALA A 20 30.78 6.75 8.02
N LEU A 21 31.31 7.35 6.95
CA LEU A 21 31.69 6.63 5.73
C LEU A 21 33.00 5.85 5.91
N TYR A 22 33.84 6.27 6.86
CA TYR A 22 35.16 5.67 7.12
C TYR A 22 35.16 4.87 8.43
N ASP A 23 34.47 5.38 9.46
CA ASP A 23 34.20 4.68 10.71
C ASP A 23 32.68 4.45 10.82
N PRO A 24 32.17 3.24 10.55
CA PRO A 24 30.72 3.00 10.54
C PRO A 24 30.13 3.35 11.91
N ILE A 25 29.13 4.24 11.91
CA ILE A 25 28.37 4.57 13.12
C ILE A 25 27.78 3.25 13.66
N PRO A 26 28.04 2.89 14.93
CA PRO A 26 27.42 1.71 15.53
C PRO A 26 25.92 1.76 15.33
N ALA A 27 25.34 0.70 14.77
CA ALA A 27 23.92 0.61 14.55
C ALA A 27 23.19 0.73 15.89
N VAL A 28 22.62 1.91 16.16
CA VAL A 28 21.73 2.09 17.30
C VAL A 28 20.44 1.34 16.95
N PRO A 29 19.98 0.38 17.78
CA PRO A 29 18.67 -0.23 17.59
C PRO A 29 17.61 0.87 17.66
N ARG A 30 17.13 1.31 16.48
CA ARG A 30 15.89 2.06 16.41
C ARG A 30 14.79 1.04 16.60
N THR A 31 14.28 0.92 17.82
CA THR A 31 12.93 0.42 18.04
C THR A 31 12.01 1.32 17.21
N ARG A 32 11.61 0.87 16.02
CA ARG A 32 10.48 1.47 15.34
C ARG A 32 9.32 1.25 16.31
N LEU A 33 8.84 2.32 16.96
CA LEU A 33 7.48 2.31 17.48
C LEU A 33 6.63 1.87 16.30
N ASN A 34 5.99 0.70 16.39
CA ASN A 34 5.00 0.28 15.42
C ASN A 34 4.06 1.47 15.23
N GLU A 35 3.91 1.95 14.00
CA GLU A 35 2.90 2.98 13.75
C GLU A 35 1.57 2.43 14.28
N PRO A 36 0.85 3.20 15.11
CA PRO A 36 -0.37 2.72 15.74
C PRO A 36 -1.35 2.25 14.67
N THR A 37 -1.79 1.00 14.78
CA THR A 37 -2.81 0.45 13.89
C THR A 37 -4.11 1.23 14.06
N GLN A 38 -4.79 1.52 12.95
CA GLN A 38 -6.06 2.23 12.95
C GLN A 38 -7.19 1.29 12.52
N PRO A 39 -8.42 1.47 13.04
CA PRO A 39 -9.56 0.71 12.57
C PRO A 39 -9.88 1.07 11.12
N LEU A 40 -10.11 0.05 10.31
CA LEU A 40 -10.61 0.17 8.95
C LEU A 40 -12.06 0.68 8.97
N SER A 41 -12.46 1.41 7.93
CA SER A 41 -13.87 1.74 7.74
C SER A 41 -14.70 0.48 7.58
N GLU A 42 -15.96 0.51 8.04
CA GLU A 42 -16.85 -0.65 8.01
C GLU A 42 -16.93 -1.29 6.60
N LYS A 43 -17.06 -0.46 5.56
CA LYS A 43 -17.09 -0.92 4.17
C LYS A 43 -15.81 -1.66 3.78
N LEU A 44 -14.64 -1.09 4.10
CA LEU A 44 -13.36 -1.68 3.76
C LEU A 44 -13.10 -2.96 4.56
N PHE A 45 -13.51 -2.98 5.83
CA PHE A 45 -13.39 -4.14 6.68
C PHE A 45 -14.25 -5.32 6.18
N LYS A 46 -15.52 -5.07 5.83
CA LYS A 46 -16.38 -6.10 5.20
C LYS A 46 -15.76 -6.65 3.91
N GLN A 47 -15.19 -5.77 3.08
CA GLN A 47 -14.48 -6.20 1.87
C GLN A 47 -13.26 -7.07 2.20
N LEU A 48 -12.49 -6.72 3.23
CA LEU A 48 -11.35 -7.52 3.68
C LEU A 48 -11.79 -8.94 4.08
N ILE A 49 -12.87 -9.08 4.87
CA ILE A 49 -13.40 -10.40 5.28
C ILE A 49 -13.78 -11.26 4.06
N VAL A 50 -14.45 -10.67 3.07
CA VAL A 50 -14.79 -11.36 1.81
C VAL A 50 -13.51 -11.82 1.12
N ARG A 51 -12.51 -10.94 0.96
CA ARG A 51 -11.24 -11.28 0.32
C ARG A 51 -10.44 -12.34 1.07
N LEU A 52 -10.46 -12.33 2.40
CA LEU A 52 -9.81 -13.36 3.22
C LEU A 52 -10.44 -14.73 2.96
N ASN A 53 -11.76 -14.82 2.93
CA ASN A 53 -12.45 -16.08 2.64
C ASN A 53 -12.24 -16.55 1.18
N GLU A 54 -12.06 -15.64 0.23
CA GLU A 54 -11.74 -15.98 -1.17
C GLU A 54 -10.29 -16.42 -1.38
N ARG A 55 -9.33 -15.73 -0.75
CA ARG A 55 -7.89 -15.89 -1.03
C ARG A 55 -7.18 -16.83 -0.07
N PHE A 56 -7.66 -16.91 1.16
CA PHE A 56 -7.06 -17.69 2.23
C PHE A 56 -8.11 -18.52 2.97
N PRO A 57 -8.85 -19.40 2.26
CA PRO A 57 -9.86 -20.24 2.89
C PRO A 57 -9.21 -21.13 3.96
N LEU A 58 -9.90 -21.27 5.10
CA LEU A 58 -9.52 -22.24 6.12
C LEU A 58 -10.21 -23.57 5.82
N ALA A 59 -9.54 -24.69 6.14
CA ALA A 59 -10.04 -26.02 5.79
C ALA A 59 -11.40 -26.35 6.44
N THR A 60 -11.58 -25.93 7.69
CA THR A 60 -12.75 -26.27 8.52
C THR A 60 -13.53 -25.06 9.01
N GLN A 61 -13.05 -23.85 8.72
CA GLN A 61 -13.56 -22.61 9.30
C GLN A 61 -13.75 -21.52 8.24
N LYS A 62 -14.41 -20.42 8.63
CA LYS A 62 -14.47 -19.19 7.85
C LYS A 62 -13.97 -18.00 8.65
N TRP A 63 -13.40 -17.02 7.96
CA TRP A 63 -13.05 -15.75 8.58
C TRP A 63 -14.33 -14.97 8.88
N LEU A 64 -14.43 -14.45 10.10
CA LEU A 64 -15.55 -13.66 10.58
C LEU A 64 -15.06 -12.42 11.33
N GLU A 65 -15.83 -11.34 11.27
CA GLU A 65 -15.61 -10.14 12.09
C GLU A 65 -15.58 -10.52 13.58
N SER A 66 -14.59 -10.02 14.32
CA SER A 66 -14.40 -10.32 15.76
C SER A 66 -15.65 -10.09 16.58
N ASP A 67 -16.36 -9.01 16.28
CA ASP A 67 -17.50 -8.49 17.01
C ASP A 67 -18.69 -9.45 16.87
N LYS A 68 -18.86 -10.00 15.66
CA LYS A 68 -19.85 -11.04 15.34
C LYS A 68 -19.46 -12.37 15.96
N TRP A 69 -18.17 -12.72 15.93
CA TRP A 69 -17.67 -13.95 16.53
C TRP A 69 -17.93 -14.01 18.04
N VAL A 70 -17.73 -12.90 18.76
CA VAL A 70 -18.01 -12.80 20.20
C VAL A 70 -19.51 -13.00 20.51
N ALA A 71 -20.39 -12.63 19.58
CA ALA A 71 -21.83 -12.82 19.74
C ALA A 71 -22.32 -14.25 19.43
N LEU A 72 -21.46 -15.14 18.94
CA LEU A 72 -21.83 -16.52 18.61
C LEU A 72 -21.96 -17.41 19.85
N SER A 73 -22.80 -18.44 19.74
CA SER A 73 -22.87 -19.51 20.73
C SER A 73 -21.58 -20.34 20.78
N PRO A 74 -21.26 -21.01 21.90
CA PRO A 74 -20.10 -21.90 22.01
C PRO A 74 -20.10 -23.07 21.00
N SER A 75 -21.26 -23.45 20.49
CA SER A 75 -21.41 -24.47 19.45
C SER A 75 -21.09 -23.97 18.04
N GLU A 76 -21.25 -22.67 17.78
CA GLU A 76 -21.06 -22.07 16.46
C GLU A 76 -19.68 -21.43 16.30
N SER A 77 -19.15 -20.86 17.39
CA SER A 77 -17.83 -20.18 17.39
C SER A 77 -16.67 -21.04 16.84
N PRO A 78 -16.63 -22.38 17.01
CA PRO A 78 -15.56 -23.20 16.44
C PRO A 78 -15.56 -23.26 14.91
N ASN A 79 -16.65 -22.87 14.24
CA ASN A 79 -16.73 -22.83 12.78
C ASN A 79 -16.09 -21.57 12.18
N PHE A 80 -15.60 -20.65 13.02
CA PHE A 80 -15.12 -19.34 12.58
C PHE A 80 -13.80 -18.95 13.23
N ALA A 81 -12.99 -18.21 12.48
CA ALA A 81 -11.79 -17.56 12.96
C ALA A 81 -12.02 -16.04 13.00
N PRO A 82 -11.85 -15.38 14.17
CA PRO A 82 -12.11 -13.96 14.31
C PRO A 82 -11.03 -13.12 13.62
N VAL A 83 -11.46 -12.01 13.01
CA VAL A 83 -10.62 -11.02 12.36
C VAL A 83 -10.97 -9.67 12.98
N ASN A 84 -9.97 -8.91 13.42
CA ASN A 84 -10.18 -7.55 13.93
C ASN A 84 -10.12 -6.52 12.80
N SER A 85 -10.70 -5.35 13.03
CA SER A 85 -10.75 -4.26 12.06
C SER A 85 -9.47 -3.43 11.98
N HIS A 86 -8.45 -3.67 12.81
CA HIS A 86 -7.28 -2.80 12.88
C HIS A 86 -6.21 -3.19 11.86
N ALA A 87 -5.62 -2.18 11.21
CA ALA A 87 -4.54 -2.37 10.25
C ALA A 87 -3.49 -1.24 10.38
N GLU A 88 -2.24 -1.55 10.04
CA GLU A 88 -1.19 -0.55 9.86
C GLU A 88 -1.35 0.07 8.47
N HIS A 89 -1.44 1.40 8.38
CA HIS A 89 -1.51 2.11 7.11
C HIS A 89 -0.12 2.56 6.68
N VAL A 90 0.32 2.15 5.50
CA VAL A 90 1.65 2.52 4.99
C VAL A 90 1.53 3.42 3.76
N LYS A 91 2.50 4.32 3.61
CA LYS A 91 2.54 5.28 2.50
C LYS A 91 3.02 4.65 1.20
N ASN A 92 3.87 3.64 1.30
CA ASN A 92 4.49 2.95 0.17
C ASN A 92 4.85 1.51 0.54
N ILE A 93 5.03 0.70 -0.50
CA ILE A 93 5.61 -0.65 -0.43
C ILE A 93 6.56 -0.85 -1.60
N SER A 94 7.56 -1.72 -1.42
CA SER A 94 8.44 -2.17 -2.49
C SER A 94 8.08 -3.61 -2.86
N VAL A 95 7.87 -3.88 -4.14
CA VAL A 95 7.67 -5.21 -4.72
C VAL A 95 8.57 -5.31 -5.92
N ASP A 96 9.48 -6.29 -5.94
CA ASP A 96 10.45 -6.51 -7.02
C ASP A 96 11.22 -5.22 -7.40
N ASP A 97 11.75 -4.51 -6.39
CA ASP A 97 12.45 -3.23 -6.50
C ASP A 97 11.62 -2.04 -7.05
N VAL A 98 10.33 -2.24 -7.30
CA VAL A 98 9.39 -1.18 -7.70
C VAL A 98 8.67 -0.63 -6.48
N ILE A 99 8.71 0.70 -6.30
CA ILE A 99 8.01 1.38 -5.22
C ILE A 99 6.60 1.75 -5.66
N PHE A 100 5.61 1.21 -4.97
CA PHE A 100 4.20 1.57 -5.11
C PHE A 100 3.81 2.52 -3.98
N SER A 101 3.20 3.66 -4.31
CA SER A 101 2.83 4.68 -3.34
C SER A 101 1.34 4.98 -3.37
N THR A 102 0.78 5.42 -2.23
CA THR A 102 -0.57 5.96 -2.22
C THR A 102 -0.62 7.31 -2.92
N ILE A 103 -1.78 7.66 -3.49
CA ILE A 103 -1.99 8.97 -4.13
C ILE A 103 -1.64 10.13 -3.20
N ARG A 104 -1.97 10.00 -1.91
CA ARG A 104 -1.66 11.03 -0.91
C ARG A 104 -0.16 11.19 -0.65
N SER A 105 0.63 10.12 -0.78
CA SER A 105 2.08 10.17 -0.52
C SER A 105 2.89 10.55 -1.75
N ASN A 106 2.46 10.13 -2.94
CA ASN A 106 3.08 10.48 -4.20
C ASN A 106 2.08 10.37 -5.36
N GLU A 107 1.49 11.50 -5.74
CA GLU A 107 0.49 11.59 -6.82
C GLU A 107 1.06 11.15 -8.18
N SER A 108 2.37 11.35 -8.41
CA SER A 108 3.03 10.97 -9.66
C SER A 108 3.33 9.47 -9.77
N ASN A 109 3.32 8.73 -8.65
CA ASN A 109 3.66 7.31 -8.60
C ASN A 109 2.62 6.51 -7.80
N CYS A 110 1.35 6.66 -8.18
CA CYS A 110 0.23 5.97 -7.55
C CYS A 110 -0.68 5.22 -8.55
N ALA A 111 -0.43 5.35 -9.85
CA ALA A 111 -1.20 4.65 -10.88
C ALA A 111 -0.68 3.22 -11.08
N VAL A 112 -1.60 2.28 -11.23
CA VAL A 112 -1.31 0.87 -11.48
C VAL A 112 -2.14 0.32 -12.63
N ALA A 113 -1.54 -0.60 -13.40
CA ALA A 113 -2.26 -1.40 -14.37
C ALA A 113 -3.00 -2.55 -13.65
N LEU A 114 -4.25 -2.76 -14.02
CA LEU A 114 -5.08 -3.86 -13.56
C LEU A 114 -4.89 -5.08 -14.48
N LYS A 115 -5.32 -6.25 -14.02
CA LYS A 115 -5.19 -7.50 -14.79
C LYS A 115 -5.78 -7.37 -16.21
N PRO A 116 -5.21 -8.05 -17.23
CA PRO A 116 -5.64 -7.90 -18.62
C PRO A 116 -7.14 -8.11 -18.86
N HIS A 117 -7.77 -9.01 -18.11
CA HIS A 117 -9.19 -9.35 -18.25
C HIS A 117 -10.13 -8.50 -17.37
N SER A 118 -9.58 -7.51 -16.64
CA SER A 118 -10.40 -6.56 -15.91
C SER A 118 -11.15 -5.63 -16.89
N PRO A 119 -12.42 -5.29 -16.62
CA PRO A 119 -13.17 -4.32 -17.42
C PRO A 119 -12.51 -2.94 -17.39
N LEU A 120 -11.82 -2.62 -16.30
CA LEU A 120 -11.04 -1.40 -16.13
C LEU A 120 -9.55 -1.73 -16.22
N LYS A 121 -8.78 -0.92 -16.94
CA LYS A 121 -7.36 -1.21 -17.22
C LYS A 121 -6.40 -0.56 -16.23
N TYR A 122 -6.81 0.53 -15.59
CA TYR A 122 -5.96 1.29 -14.69
C TYR A 122 -6.71 1.66 -13.43
N GLY A 123 -5.96 1.94 -12.37
CA GLY A 123 -6.49 2.47 -11.12
C GLY A 123 -5.43 3.21 -10.33
N LEU A 124 -5.87 3.94 -9.31
CA LEU A 124 -5.02 4.70 -8.41
C LEU A 124 -4.98 3.99 -7.05
N ILE A 125 -3.80 3.88 -6.47
CA ILE A 125 -3.63 3.35 -5.11
C ILE A 125 -4.10 4.41 -4.12
N HIS A 126 -5.22 4.16 -3.45
CA HIS A 126 -5.73 5.04 -2.40
C HIS A 126 -5.14 4.74 -1.03
N SER A 127 -5.00 3.46 -0.71
CA SER A 127 -4.50 3.01 0.59
C SER A 127 -3.66 1.76 0.41
N ILE A 128 -2.62 1.65 1.23
CA ILE A 128 -1.89 0.41 1.42
C ILE A 128 -1.96 0.10 2.91
N LEU A 129 -2.40 -1.11 3.23
CA LEU A 129 -2.62 -1.53 4.61
C LEU A 129 -1.98 -2.89 4.86
N LYS A 130 -1.36 -3.04 6.02
CA LYS A 130 -0.90 -4.33 6.53
C LYS A 130 -1.88 -4.80 7.57
N HIS A 131 -2.46 -5.97 7.33
CA HIS A 131 -3.43 -6.59 8.22
C HIS A 131 -2.89 -7.93 8.71
N THR A 132 -2.97 -8.16 10.02
CA THR A 132 -2.51 -9.39 10.64
C THR A 132 -3.71 -10.27 10.96
N ARG A 133 -3.72 -11.46 10.36
CA ARG A 133 -4.70 -12.52 10.65
C ARG A 133 -4.07 -13.65 11.44
N ARG A 134 -4.89 -14.31 12.25
CA ARG A 134 -4.47 -15.47 13.04
C ARG A 134 -5.56 -16.53 13.02
N ALA A 135 -5.27 -17.65 12.39
CA ALA A 135 -6.13 -18.82 12.52
C ALA A 135 -5.89 -19.49 13.88
N PRO A 136 -6.90 -20.15 14.47
CA PRO A 136 -6.73 -20.92 15.70
C PRO A 136 -5.58 -21.93 15.58
N GLY A 137 -4.68 -21.95 16.57
CA GLY A 137 -3.53 -22.86 16.59
C GLY A 137 -2.38 -22.52 15.64
N LEU A 138 -2.49 -21.48 14.81
CA LEU A 138 -1.44 -21.05 13.89
C LEU A 138 -0.76 -19.74 14.34
N LEU A 139 0.44 -19.52 13.81
CA LEU A 139 1.16 -18.26 13.96
C LEU A 139 0.44 -17.12 13.24
N PRO A 140 0.54 -15.88 13.74
CA PRO A 140 0.02 -14.71 13.02
C PRO A 140 0.71 -14.54 11.66
N ILE A 141 -0.07 -14.16 10.65
CA ILE A 141 0.40 -13.84 9.30
C ILE A 141 -0.01 -12.41 8.99
N THR A 142 0.94 -11.61 8.51
CA THR A 142 0.69 -10.22 8.08
C THR A 142 0.65 -10.16 6.57
N ASP A 143 -0.50 -9.79 6.03
CA ASP A 143 -0.72 -9.59 4.61
C ASP A 143 -0.69 -8.10 4.27
N THR A 144 -0.15 -7.75 3.11
CA THR A 144 -0.21 -6.39 2.57
C THR A 144 -1.32 -6.31 1.54
N TRP A 145 -2.24 -5.37 1.74
CA TRP A 145 -3.39 -5.12 0.87
C TRP A 145 -3.29 -3.75 0.23
N VAL A 146 -3.58 -3.69 -1.06
CA VAL A 146 -3.59 -2.45 -1.84
C VAL A 146 -5.03 -2.14 -2.23
N VAL A 147 -5.55 -1.00 -1.75
CA VAL A 147 -6.87 -0.50 -2.10
C VAL A 147 -6.73 0.37 -3.33
N VAL A 148 -7.19 -0.16 -4.47
CA VAL A 148 -7.14 0.52 -5.76
C VAL A 148 -8.51 1.09 -6.10
N HIS A 149 -8.56 2.38 -6.43
CA HIS A 149 -9.72 3.02 -7.03
C HIS A 149 -9.57 2.97 -8.56
N PRO A 150 -10.41 2.21 -9.26
CA PRO A 150 -10.29 2.08 -10.71
C PRO A 150 -10.57 3.41 -11.44
N LEU A 151 -9.85 3.65 -12.53
CA LEU A 151 -10.09 4.78 -13.43
C LEU A 151 -11.10 4.39 -14.50
N VAL A 152 -12.19 5.14 -14.57
CA VAL A 152 -13.23 4.95 -15.59
C VAL A 152 -12.76 5.56 -16.91
N PRO A 153 -12.78 4.81 -18.03
CA PRO A 153 -12.46 5.36 -19.34
C PRO A 153 -13.38 6.53 -19.69
N ILE A 154 -12.82 7.59 -20.26
CA ILE A 154 -13.61 8.69 -20.81
C ILE A 154 -14.41 8.15 -22.01
N PRO A 155 -15.74 8.35 -22.07
CA PRO A 155 -16.54 7.93 -23.20
C PRO A 155 -16.02 8.55 -24.50
N PRO A 156 -15.93 7.79 -25.60
CA PRO A 156 -15.34 8.27 -26.87
C PRO A 156 -16.11 9.42 -27.53
N ARG A 157 -17.26 9.85 -26.98
CA ARG A 157 -18.11 10.91 -27.55
C ARG A 157 -17.58 12.33 -27.31
N HIS A 158 -16.68 12.51 -26.34
CA HIS A 158 -15.95 13.76 -26.17
C HIS A 158 -14.47 13.42 -26.26
N ASP A 159 -13.82 13.81 -27.35
CA ASP A 159 -12.36 13.94 -27.35
C ASP A 159 -12.03 15.16 -26.46
N PRO A 160 -11.50 14.94 -25.24
CA PRO A 160 -11.21 16.04 -24.31
C PRO A 160 -10.03 16.90 -24.81
N TYR A 161 -9.33 16.44 -25.86
CA TYR A 161 -8.23 17.16 -26.49
C TYR A 161 -8.65 17.92 -27.75
N LYS A 162 -9.93 17.84 -28.15
CA LYS A 162 -10.45 18.57 -29.32
C LYS A 162 -10.29 20.08 -29.10
N GLY A 163 -9.35 20.71 -29.83
CA GLY A 163 -9.02 22.13 -29.68
C GLY A 163 -7.68 22.42 -29.01
N PHE A 164 -7.00 21.41 -28.46
CA PHE A 164 -5.62 21.54 -28.01
C PHE A 164 -4.62 21.60 -29.17
N ASP A 165 -5.05 21.19 -30.37
CA ASP A 165 -4.32 21.32 -31.65
C ASP A 165 -3.90 22.77 -31.96
N LYS A 166 -4.58 23.75 -31.35
CA LYS A 166 -4.30 25.18 -31.49
C LYS A 166 -3.09 25.64 -30.68
N TYR A 167 -2.68 24.86 -29.68
CA TYR A 167 -1.51 25.16 -28.87
C TYR A 167 -0.32 24.42 -29.46
N HIS A 168 0.74 25.17 -29.81
CA HIS A 168 2.02 24.62 -30.24
C HIS A 168 2.72 23.96 -29.03
N MET A 169 2.22 22.80 -28.61
CA MET A 169 2.83 22.03 -27.54
C MET A 169 4.10 21.36 -28.09
N THR A 170 5.27 21.82 -27.64
CA THR A 170 6.59 21.24 -27.95
C THR A 170 6.79 19.85 -27.36
N VAL A 171 5.87 19.39 -26.51
CA VAL A 171 5.78 18.01 -26.07
C VAL A 171 4.82 17.27 -26.98
N ALA A 172 5.38 16.52 -27.94
CA ALA A 172 4.61 15.54 -28.70
C ALA A 172 4.06 14.50 -27.72
N LEU A 173 2.77 14.61 -27.37
CA LEU A 173 2.04 13.56 -26.67
C LEU A 173 2.05 12.32 -27.56
N ARG A 174 2.99 11.40 -27.27
CA ARG A 174 3.06 10.12 -27.97
C ARG A 174 1.82 9.31 -27.60
N ARG A 175 0.90 9.23 -28.54
CA ARG A 175 -0.20 8.26 -28.49
C ARG A 175 0.43 6.88 -28.47
N ILE A 176 0.29 6.14 -27.38
CA ILE A 176 0.60 4.71 -27.38
C ILE A 176 -0.53 4.06 -28.18
N ASN A 177 -0.35 4.01 -29.50
CA ASN A 177 -1.18 3.15 -30.33
C ASN A 177 -0.80 1.73 -29.93
N ASN A 178 -1.70 1.04 -29.26
CA ASN A 178 -1.57 -0.41 -29.07
C ASN A 178 -1.65 -1.04 -30.46
N LEU A 179 -0.50 -1.29 -31.06
CA LEU A 179 -0.35 -2.22 -32.17
C LEU A 179 -0.62 -3.62 -31.60
N PHE A 180 -1.85 -4.09 -31.80
CA PHE A 180 -2.11 -5.52 -31.92
C PHE A 180 -2.22 -5.79 -33.41
N ASP A 181 -1.17 -6.38 -33.97
CA ASP A 181 -1.25 -7.38 -35.05
C ASP A 181 -0.78 -8.70 -34.44
#